data_AF-A0A8S1XEA1-F1
#
_entry.id   AF-A0A8S1XEA1-F1
#
_cell.length_a   1.000
_cell.length_b   1.000
_cell.length_c   1.000
_cell.angle_alpha   90.00
_cell.angle_beta   90.00
_cell.angle_gamma   90.00
#
_symmetry.space_group_name_H-M   'P 1'
#
loop_
_entity.id
_entity.type
_entity.pdbx_description
1 polymer ?
#
loop_
_entity_poly.entity_id
_entity_poly.type
_entity_poly.pdbx_seq_one_letter_code
_entity_poly.pdbx_strand_id
1 'polypeptide(L)'
;MQIIFLIVCIVAFVDCKLKVIRPAELVDRLGSKIDIALANFGEIPFGHRVVGYVDVASPNDACVPLEPAQQSHFVLIERGGCSFVTKVRNAQNAGYSLAIIGNNNDEPLSSDFVMADDGHGYSVNIPSIFIISRDFQILKEYSTKAGEILDDKVLVLVKFDVKKKERTDVMFSLKVNDRDSYRVMDEFSEYYNLLVNENVNYTLVYEIFNTNTTETENFTDADNCICSRRYCAEDPDGTGVATGKNIIEEIIRQTCIFKYYADKYFQYMDKFNFQCSKPQAFYICGSKILTNLQIPADEINKCRDDSFRDVVTNEVTKNLTNAFNTILDHQLLLRDQAGWLMVPSAMVNSVIYKGKLTGKGIFGEICNSFVTPPSVCKDEVDDYYNEGSGYQYLIWLILFISILIAIFVIILYFLFKKFVKRDSVEVTQVQVNEMVSQYIKFYEGKEQQKQNSF
;
A
#
# COMPACT_ATOMS: atom_id res chain seq x y z
N MET A 1 -34.01 12.21 13.51
CA MET A 1 -33.95 11.73 12.11
C MET A 1 -32.85 12.40 11.28
N GLN A 2 -32.57 13.70 11.44
CA GLN A 2 -31.50 14.41 10.70
C GLN A 2 -30.06 14.00 11.08
N ILE A 3 -29.80 13.60 12.33
CA ILE A 3 -28.46 13.15 12.76
C ILE A 3 -28.11 11.76 12.19
N ILE A 4 -29.10 10.89 12.02
CA ILE A 4 -28.90 9.55 11.44
C ILE A 4 -28.60 9.67 9.93
N PHE A 5 -29.21 10.62 9.23
CA PHE A 5 -28.91 10.89 7.81
C PHE A 5 -27.49 11.46 7.62
N LEU A 6 -27.01 12.29 8.55
CA LEU A 6 -25.65 12.82 8.51
C LEU A 6 -24.59 11.72 8.73
N ILE A 7 -24.87 10.76 9.62
CA ILE A 7 -23.99 9.62 9.88
C ILE A 7 -24.03 8.62 8.72
N VAL A 8 -25.19 8.36 8.11
CA VAL A 8 -25.30 7.47 6.93
C VAL A 8 -24.63 8.09 5.69
N CYS A 9 -24.65 9.42 5.54
CA CYS A 9 -23.87 10.09 4.49
C CYS A 9 -22.36 9.99 4.75
N ILE A 10 -21.88 10.09 5.99
CA ILE A 10 -20.45 9.92 6.32
C ILE A 10 -19.98 8.46 6.13
N VAL A 11 -20.86 7.48 6.33
CA VAL A 11 -20.55 6.05 6.14
C VAL A 11 -20.57 5.63 4.67
N ALA A 12 -21.17 6.41 3.76
CA ALA A 12 -21.14 6.16 2.33
C ALA A 12 -19.89 6.72 1.59
N PHE A 13 -18.93 7.33 2.31
CA PHE A 13 -17.77 8.03 1.70
C PHE A 13 -16.47 7.21 1.60
N VAL A 14 -16.47 5.90 1.82
CA VAL A 14 -15.24 5.13 1.98
C VAL A 14 -15.21 3.90 1.08
N ASP A 15 -15.08 4.08 -0.24
CA ASP A 15 -14.64 2.95 -1.10
C ASP A 15 -14.19 3.33 -2.53
N CYS A 16 -13.62 4.53 -2.69
CA CYS A 16 -13.05 4.94 -3.97
C CYS A 16 -11.53 5.07 -3.87
N LYS A 17 -10.84 4.30 -4.73
CA LYS A 17 -9.38 4.26 -4.85
C LYS A 17 -8.82 5.41 -5.68
N LEU A 18 -9.58 5.92 -6.67
CA LEU A 18 -9.17 7.06 -7.51
C LEU A 18 -10.26 8.14 -7.57
N LYS A 19 -9.94 9.33 -7.07
CA LYS A 19 -10.89 10.44 -6.96
C LYS A 19 -10.39 11.69 -7.66
N VAL A 20 -11.24 12.29 -8.51
CA VAL A 20 -11.01 13.64 -9.03
C VAL A 20 -11.30 14.67 -7.94
N ILE A 21 -10.36 15.58 -7.69
CA ILE A 21 -10.53 16.71 -6.76
C ILE A 21 -11.06 17.94 -7.51
N ARG A 22 -10.53 18.21 -8.70
CA ARG A 22 -10.96 19.33 -9.55
C ARG A 22 -10.72 19.04 -11.04
N PRO A 23 -11.44 19.73 -11.96
CA PRO A 23 -12.51 20.71 -11.71
C PRO A 23 -13.82 20.07 -11.21
N ALA A 24 -14.70 20.84 -10.55
CA ALA A 24 -15.93 20.32 -9.95
C ALA A 24 -16.88 19.66 -10.98
N GLU A 25 -16.96 20.22 -12.19
CA GLU A 25 -17.76 19.68 -13.29
C GLU A 25 -17.35 18.25 -13.67
N LEU A 26 -16.05 17.93 -13.57
CA LEU A 26 -15.52 16.61 -13.87
C LEU A 26 -15.89 15.59 -12.79
N VAL A 27 -15.99 16.02 -11.53
CA VAL A 27 -16.42 15.19 -10.40
C VAL A 27 -17.85 14.68 -10.64
N ASP A 28 -18.74 15.54 -11.13
CA ASP A 28 -20.14 15.18 -11.40
C ASP A 28 -20.26 14.21 -12.58
N ARG A 29 -19.41 14.32 -13.61
CA ARG A 29 -19.42 13.44 -14.80
C ARG A 29 -18.86 12.05 -14.53
N LEU A 30 -17.72 11.95 -13.84
CA LEU A 30 -17.09 10.66 -13.54
C LEU A 30 -17.80 9.92 -12.40
N GLY A 31 -18.55 10.66 -11.57
CA GLY A 31 -19.17 10.11 -10.37
C GLY A 31 -18.16 9.94 -9.24
N SER A 32 -18.61 9.32 -8.15
CA SER A 32 -17.84 9.24 -6.90
C SER A 32 -16.83 8.08 -6.84
N LYS A 33 -16.80 7.18 -7.83
CA LYS A 33 -15.98 5.96 -7.80
C LYS A 33 -15.38 5.61 -9.16
N ILE A 34 -14.08 5.79 -9.30
CA ILE A 34 -13.28 5.20 -10.39
C ILE A 34 -12.54 4.00 -9.83
N ASP A 35 -12.81 2.82 -10.39
CA ASP A 35 -12.13 1.58 -10.04
C ASP A 35 -10.77 1.52 -10.74
N ILE A 36 -9.78 0.95 -10.04
CA ILE A 36 -8.41 0.84 -10.53
C ILE A 36 -7.88 -0.58 -10.36
N ALA A 37 -7.03 -1.00 -11.29
CA ALA A 37 -6.11 -2.13 -11.10
C ALA A 37 -4.67 -1.62 -10.94
N LEU A 38 -3.91 -2.24 -10.05
CA LEU A 38 -2.49 -1.94 -9.85
C LEU A 38 -1.62 -2.82 -10.75
N ALA A 39 -0.45 -2.31 -11.14
CA ALA A 39 0.56 -3.10 -11.82
C ALA A 39 1.25 -4.10 -10.88
N ASN A 40 1.84 -5.15 -11.46
CA ASN A 40 2.77 -6.05 -10.79
C ASN A 40 4.24 -5.59 -10.91
N PHE A 41 4.46 -4.29 -11.13
CA PHE A 41 5.78 -3.65 -11.22
C PHE A 41 5.66 -2.20 -10.71
N GLY A 42 6.79 -1.53 -10.50
CA GLY A 42 6.83 -0.21 -9.87
C GLY A 42 6.74 -0.30 -8.34
N GLU A 43 7.14 0.77 -7.65
CA GLU A 43 7.00 0.85 -6.20
C GLU A 43 5.61 1.37 -5.87
N ILE A 44 4.87 0.60 -5.08
CA ILE A 44 3.51 0.96 -4.67
C ILE A 44 3.57 1.54 -3.25
N PRO A 45 3.11 2.78 -3.04
CA PRO A 45 3.14 3.41 -1.73
C PRO A 45 1.94 2.97 -0.89
N PHE A 46 1.96 1.70 -0.48
CA PHE A 46 0.90 1.06 0.30
C PHE A 46 0.57 1.83 1.58
N GLY A 47 -0.73 1.96 1.88
CA GLY A 47 -1.23 2.74 3.02
C GLY A 47 -1.34 4.24 2.75
N HIS A 48 -0.77 4.74 1.66
CA HIS A 48 -0.66 6.17 1.39
C HIS A 48 -1.64 6.66 0.33
N ARG A 49 -1.72 7.99 0.25
CA ARG A 49 -2.50 8.71 -0.77
C ARG A 49 -1.56 9.64 -1.50
N VAL A 50 -1.62 9.61 -2.83
CA VAL A 50 -0.85 10.52 -3.68
C VAL A 50 -1.81 11.45 -4.40
N VAL A 51 -1.42 12.72 -4.52
CA VAL A 51 -2.20 13.75 -5.18
C VAL A 51 -1.34 14.40 -6.25
N GLY A 52 -1.90 14.60 -7.44
CA GLY A 52 -1.14 15.11 -8.57
C GLY A 52 -2.01 15.67 -9.67
N TYR A 53 -1.53 16.73 -10.32
CA TYR A 53 -2.11 17.17 -11.59
C TYR A 53 -1.81 16.15 -12.67
N VAL A 54 -2.74 16.06 -13.62
CA VAL A 54 -2.74 15.05 -14.67
C VAL A 54 -2.47 15.70 -16.02
N ASP A 55 -1.38 15.31 -16.67
CA ASP A 55 -1.13 15.63 -18.08
C ASP A 55 -1.58 14.49 -18.99
N VAL A 56 -1.84 14.80 -20.26
CA VAL A 56 -2.01 13.79 -21.30
C VAL A 56 -0.65 13.49 -21.91
N ALA A 57 -0.29 12.21 -22.02
CA ALA A 57 0.98 11.81 -22.61
C ALA A 57 1.14 12.35 -24.04
N SER A 58 2.35 12.80 -24.37
CA SER A 58 2.74 13.17 -25.74
C SER A 58 4.05 12.46 -26.09
N PRO A 59 4.04 11.45 -26.97
CA PRO A 59 2.87 10.87 -27.65
C PRO A 59 1.94 10.09 -26.70
N ASN A 60 0.66 9.99 -27.08
CA ASN A 60 -0.42 9.45 -26.24
C ASN A 60 -0.18 8.02 -25.73
N ASP A 61 0.56 7.20 -26.48
CA ASP A 61 0.83 5.81 -26.13
C ASP A 61 2.10 5.62 -25.30
N ALA A 62 2.91 6.66 -25.09
CA ALA A 62 4.18 6.59 -24.36
C ALA A 62 5.13 5.46 -24.81
N CYS A 63 5.06 5.02 -26.07
CA CYS A 63 5.94 3.96 -26.58
C CYS A 63 7.34 4.46 -26.95
N VAL A 64 7.49 5.77 -27.05
CA VAL A 64 8.76 6.49 -27.17
C VAL A 64 8.89 7.48 -26.01
N PRO A 65 10.08 8.09 -25.78
CA PRO A 65 10.26 9.08 -24.73
C PRO A 65 9.20 10.18 -24.78
N LEU A 66 8.63 10.51 -23.61
CA LEU A 66 7.65 11.58 -23.46
C LEU A 66 8.33 12.93 -23.31
N GLU A 67 7.58 14.00 -23.59
CA GLU A 67 7.95 15.34 -23.16
C GLU A 67 8.09 15.41 -21.62
N PRO A 68 9.11 16.13 -21.09
CA PRO A 68 9.32 16.25 -19.66
C PRO A 68 8.10 16.82 -18.92
N ALA A 69 7.79 16.23 -17.77
CA ALA A 69 6.80 16.72 -16.84
C ALA A 69 7.17 18.16 -16.39
N GLN A 70 6.22 19.07 -16.47
CA GLN A 70 6.44 20.46 -16.07
C GLN A 70 5.91 20.73 -14.67
N GLN A 71 4.59 20.80 -14.51
CA GLN A 71 3.90 21.09 -13.26
C GLN A 71 3.02 19.93 -12.78
N SER A 72 2.87 18.91 -13.61
CA SER A 72 2.02 17.77 -13.33
C SER A 72 2.83 16.59 -12.88
N HIS A 73 2.29 15.88 -11.89
CA HIS A 73 2.94 14.74 -11.30
C HIS A 73 2.50 13.44 -11.98
N PHE A 74 1.30 13.42 -12.57
CA PHE A 74 0.69 12.21 -13.14
C PHE A 74 0.50 12.35 -14.65
N VAL A 75 0.48 11.22 -15.36
CA VAL A 75 0.28 11.19 -16.82
C VAL A 75 -0.76 10.15 -17.24
N LEU A 76 -1.65 10.54 -18.17
CA LEU A 76 -2.62 9.67 -18.84
C LEU A 76 -2.02 9.06 -20.10
N ILE A 77 -1.99 7.73 -20.19
CA ILE A 77 -1.38 6.98 -21.29
C ILE A 77 -2.41 6.02 -21.90
N GLU A 78 -2.48 5.98 -23.23
CA GLU A 78 -3.32 5.03 -23.97
C GLU A 78 -2.69 3.63 -24.04
N ARG A 79 -3.52 2.59 -23.86
CA ARG A 79 -3.12 1.19 -24.08
C ARG A 79 -2.90 0.91 -25.57
N GLY A 80 -1.84 0.14 -25.88
CA GLY A 80 -1.50 -0.30 -27.24
C GLY A 80 -0.04 -0.01 -27.61
N GLY A 81 0.43 -0.51 -28.77
CA GLY A 81 1.76 -0.18 -29.34
C GLY A 81 2.98 -0.85 -28.67
N CYS A 82 3.03 -0.92 -27.35
CA CYS A 82 4.16 -1.45 -26.57
C CYS A 82 3.70 -1.97 -25.19
N SER A 83 4.62 -2.58 -24.43
CA SER A 83 4.34 -3.14 -23.09
C SER A 83 3.99 -2.06 -22.06
N PHE A 84 3.25 -2.45 -21.01
CA PHE A 84 2.95 -1.55 -19.88
C PHE A 84 4.21 -1.02 -19.21
N VAL A 85 5.21 -1.89 -19.00
CA VAL A 85 6.50 -1.51 -18.43
C VAL A 85 7.18 -0.42 -19.25
N THR A 86 7.20 -0.54 -20.58
CA THR A 86 7.79 0.48 -21.46
C THR A 86 7.11 1.84 -21.31
N LYS A 87 5.76 1.86 -21.27
CA LYS A 87 4.96 3.07 -21.07
C LYS A 87 5.31 3.78 -19.77
N VAL A 88 5.31 3.02 -18.67
CA VAL A 88 5.56 3.57 -17.32
C VAL A 88 7.02 3.98 -17.16
N ARG A 89 7.96 3.26 -17.77
CA ARG A 89 9.39 3.66 -17.81
C ARG A 89 9.57 4.99 -18.53
N ASN A 90 8.92 5.19 -19.68
CA ASN A 90 8.99 6.47 -20.41
C ASN A 90 8.36 7.62 -19.62
N ALA A 91 7.25 7.37 -18.92
CA ALA A 91 6.66 8.33 -17.98
C ALA A 91 7.60 8.70 -16.84
N GLN A 92 8.22 7.70 -16.20
CA GLN A 92 9.22 7.93 -15.16
C GLN A 92 10.40 8.75 -15.66
N ASN A 93 10.93 8.41 -16.84
CA ASN A 93 12.07 9.12 -17.43
C ASN A 93 11.74 10.59 -17.77
N ALA A 94 10.46 10.88 -18.04
CA ALA A 94 9.98 12.23 -18.22
C ALA A 94 9.73 12.98 -16.90
N GLY A 95 9.87 12.34 -15.74
CA GLY A 95 9.71 12.99 -14.42
C GLY A 95 8.32 12.90 -13.82
N TYR A 96 7.40 12.11 -14.40
CA TYR A 96 6.13 11.82 -13.76
C TYR A 96 6.33 10.84 -12.59
N SER A 97 5.52 10.98 -11.54
CA SER A 97 5.54 10.15 -10.33
C SER A 97 4.41 9.11 -10.28
N LEU A 98 3.47 9.11 -11.23
CA LEU A 98 2.45 8.07 -11.39
C LEU A 98 1.92 8.02 -12.83
N ALA A 99 1.75 6.82 -13.36
CA ALA A 99 1.14 6.61 -14.68
C ALA A 99 -0.30 6.05 -14.57
N ILE A 100 -1.24 6.67 -15.28
CA ILE A 100 -2.64 6.24 -15.39
C ILE A 100 -2.85 5.70 -16.80
N ILE A 101 -2.99 4.38 -16.93
CA ILE A 101 -3.15 3.71 -18.22
C ILE A 101 -4.64 3.45 -18.47
N GLY A 102 -5.14 3.95 -19.59
CA GLY A 102 -6.52 3.74 -20.02
C GLY A 102 -6.69 2.52 -20.88
N ASN A 103 -7.74 1.73 -20.59
CA ASN A 103 -8.18 0.73 -21.53
C ASN A 103 -8.63 1.36 -22.85
N ASN A 104 -8.50 0.61 -23.94
CA ASN A 104 -8.93 1.02 -25.28
C ASN A 104 -10.22 0.32 -25.74
N ASN A 105 -10.80 -0.54 -24.90
CA ASN A 105 -12.11 -1.15 -25.09
C ASN A 105 -13.02 -0.88 -23.88
N ASP A 106 -14.33 -0.98 -24.08
CA ASP A 106 -15.35 -0.68 -23.04
C ASP A 106 -15.61 -1.86 -22.09
N GLU A 107 -14.66 -2.80 -21.98
CA GLU A 107 -14.79 -3.91 -21.05
C GLU A 107 -14.65 -3.43 -19.60
N PRO A 108 -15.48 -3.95 -18.68
CA PRO A 108 -15.35 -3.64 -17.27
C PRO A 108 -14.00 -4.16 -16.75
N LEU A 109 -13.46 -3.46 -15.75
CA LEU A 109 -12.26 -3.90 -15.05
C LEU A 109 -12.60 -5.19 -14.27
N SER A 110 -12.05 -6.33 -14.67
CA SER A 110 -12.17 -7.56 -13.87
C SER A 110 -11.30 -7.46 -12.63
N SER A 111 -11.70 -8.16 -11.56
CA SER A 111 -10.88 -8.30 -10.33
C SER A 111 -9.52 -8.92 -10.61
N ASP A 112 -9.44 -9.71 -11.67
CA ASP A 112 -8.27 -10.52 -12.03
C ASP A 112 -7.38 -9.81 -13.05
N PHE A 113 -7.77 -8.60 -13.50
CA PHE A 113 -6.95 -7.83 -14.41
C PHE A 113 -5.68 -7.35 -13.72
N VAL A 114 -4.54 -7.60 -14.37
CA VAL A 114 -3.22 -7.19 -13.89
C VAL A 114 -2.42 -6.67 -15.07
N MET A 115 -1.80 -5.50 -14.89
CA MET A 115 -0.79 -5.05 -15.85
C MET A 115 0.47 -5.90 -15.68
N ALA A 116 0.70 -6.77 -16.66
CA ALA A 116 1.81 -7.72 -16.66
C ALA A 116 3.17 -7.02 -16.81
N ASP A 117 4.17 -7.57 -16.13
CA ASP A 117 5.58 -7.26 -16.33
C ASP A 117 6.08 -7.99 -17.60
N ASP A 118 6.89 -7.31 -18.41
CA ASP A 118 7.53 -7.86 -19.61
C ASP A 118 8.95 -8.41 -19.33
N GLY A 119 9.29 -8.61 -18.06
CA GLY A 119 10.61 -9.03 -17.58
C GLY A 119 11.55 -7.86 -17.29
N HIS A 120 11.12 -6.61 -17.51
CA HIS A 120 11.92 -5.41 -17.27
C HIS A 120 11.30 -4.45 -16.26
N GLY A 121 10.25 -4.86 -15.54
CA GLY A 121 9.57 -4.07 -14.53
C GLY A 121 10.47 -3.65 -13.36
N TYR A 122 11.60 -4.34 -13.14
CA TYR A 122 12.60 -3.99 -12.14
C TYR A 122 13.19 -2.57 -12.30
N SER A 123 13.13 -2.00 -13.51
CA SER A 123 13.61 -0.66 -13.85
C SER A 123 12.58 0.45 -13.61
N VAL A 124 11.35 0.08 -13.24
CA VAL A 124 10.26 1.00 -12.94
C VAL A 124 10.14 1.14 -11.43
N ASN A 125 10.12 2.39 -10.96
CA ASN A 125 10.06 2.78 -9.56
C ASN A 125 8.83 3.65 -9.25
N ILE A 126 8.07 4.10 -10.25
CA ILE A 126 6.81 4.82 -10.02
C ILE A 126 5.62 3.84 -10.03
N PRO A 127 4.56 4.11 -9.24
CA PRO A 127 3.33 3.34 -9.31
C PRO A 127 2.62 3.55 -10.65
N SER A 128 1.86 2.54 -11.06
CA SER A 128 0.94 2.67 -12.19
C SER A 128 -0.40 2.03 -11.91
N ILE A 129 -1.45 2.68 -12.41
CA ILE A 129 -2.83 2.27 -12.25
C ILE A 129 -3.49 2.13 -13.61
N PHE A 130 -4.43 1.20 -13.72
CA PHE A 130 -5.23 0.97 -14.92
C PHE A 130 -6.69 1.31 -14.64
N ILE A 131 -7.33 2.01 -15.59
CA ILE A 131 -8.74 2.40 -15.52
C ILE A 131 -9.48 2.03 -16.80
N ILE A 132 -10.81 1.92 -16.71
CA ILE A 132 -11.66 1.59 -17.85
C ILE A 132 -11.65 2.70 -18.91
N SER A 133 -11.98 2.33 -20.15
CA SER A 133 -12.01 3.23 -21.32
C SER A 133 -12.85 4.48 -21.05
N ARG A 134 -14.08 4.31 -20.55
CA ARG A 134 -15.01 5.43 -20.26
C ARG A 134 -14.37 6.52 -19.41
N ASP A 135 -13.82 6.13 -18.26
CA ASP A 135 -13.29 7.09 -17.29
C ASP A 135 -11.99 7.72 -17.79
N PHE A 136 -11.16 6.94 -18.49
CA PHE A 136 -9.97 7.45 -19.15
C PHE A 136 -10.29 8.51 -20.21
N GLN A 137 -11.26 8.25 -21.10
CA GLN A 137 -11.61 9.19 -22.16
C GLN A 137 -12.17 10.50 -21.59
N ILE A 138 -12.98 10.42 -20.53
CA ILE A 138 -13.47 11.62 -19.84
C ILE A 138 -12.31 12.39 -19.20
N LEU A 139 -11.40 11.72 -18.47
CA LEU A 139 -10.22 12.37 -17.89
C LEU A 139 -9.33 13.02 -18.96
N LYS A 140 -9.10 12.33 -20.07
CA LYS A 140 -8.30 12.82 -21.20
C LYS A 140 -8.94 14.04 -21.85
N GLU A 141 -10.25 14.03 -22.06
CA GLU A 141 -11.00 15.15 -22.65
C GLU A 141 -10.78 16.44 -21.84
N TYR A 142 -10.91 16.38 -20.51
CA TYR A 142 -10.71 17.54 -19.64
C TYR A 142 -9.25 17.94 -19.52
N SER A 143 -8.34 16.96 -19.41
CA SER A 143 -6.90 17.23 -19.28
C SER A 143 -6.31 17.85 -20.56
N THR A 144 -6.91 17.59 -21.73
CA THR A 144 -6.51 18.22 -23.00
C THR A 144 -7.05 19.65 -23.13
N LYS A 145 -8.23 19.92 -22.56
CA LYS A 145 -8.90 21.24 -22.63
C LYS A 145 -8.39 22.23 -21.59
N ALA A 146 -7.81 21.74 -20.49
CA ALA A 146 -7.25 22.57 -19.45
C ALA A 146 -6.17 23.50 -20.03
N GLY A 147 -6.35 24.81 -19.85
CA GLY A 147 -5.35 25.80 -20.26
C GLY A 147 -4.09 25.76 -19.40
N GLU A 148 -3.19 26.73 -19.60
CA GLU A 148 -1.98 26.88 -18.76
C GLU A 148 -2.29 27.29 -17.31
N ILE A 149 -3.54 27.64 -17.00
CA ILE A 149 -3.99 28.03 -15.65
C ILE A 149 -4.12 26.76 -14.79
N LEU A 150 -3.35 26.69 -13.70
CA LEU A 150 -3.29 25.53 -12.81
C LEU A 150 -4.66 25.15 -12.20
N ASP A 151 -5.56 26.11 -12.02
CA ASP A 151 -6.90 25.86 -11.47
C ASP A 151 -7.84 25.12 -12.42
N ASP A 152 -7.57 25.19 -13.72
CA ASP A 152 -8.32 24.45 -14.75
C ASP A 152 -7.75 23.04 -14.97
N LYS A 153 -6.54 22.77 -14.45
CA LYS A 153 -5.92 21.44 -14.55
C LYS A 153 -6.64 20.41 -13.69
N VAL A 154 -6.74 19.21 -14.25
CA VAL A 154 -7.31 18.05 -13.56
C VAL A 154 -6.39 17.62 -12.43
N LEU A 155 -6.88 17.66 -11.19
CA LEU A 155 -6.17 17.22 -10.00
C LEU A 155 -6.83 15.95 -9.46
N VAL A 156 -6.04 14.91 -9.24
CA VAL A 156 -6.53 13.60 -8.86
C VAL A 156 -5.83 13.12 -7.59
N LEU A 157 -6.58 12.40 -6.76
CA LEU A 157 -6.09 11.68 -5.59
C LEU A 157 -6.20 10.17 -5.84
N VAL A 158 -5.10 9.46 -5.67
CA VAL A 158 -5.04 7.99 -5.71
C VAL A 158 -4.78 7.48 -4.29
N LYS A 159 -5.52 6.46 -3.87
CA LYS A 159 -5.33 5.75 -2.59
C LYS A 159 -4.82 4.34 -2.85
N PHE A 160 -3.76 3.97 -2.14
CA PHE A 160 -3.21 2.63 -2.15
C PHE A 160 -3.62 1.92 -0.86
N ASP A 161 -4.92 1.67 -0.74
CA ASP A 161 -5.50 1.11 0.49
C ASP A 161 -4.97 -0.30 0.77
N VAL A 162 -4.69 -0.57 2.04
CA VAL A 162 -4.26 -1.87 2.57
C VAL A 162 -5.29 -2.42 3.54
N LYS A 163 -5.37 -3.75 3.63
CA LYS A 163 -6.26 -4.43 4.57
C LYS A 163 -5.57 -4.53 5.92
N LYS A 164 -6.03 -3.71 6.89
CA LYS A 164 -5.43 -3.65 8.21
C LYS A 164 -5.91 -4.75 9.17
N LYS A 165 -5.02 -5.26 10.02
CA LYS A 165 -5.33 -6.19 11.13
C LYS A 165 -4.48 -5.90 12.37
N GLU A 166 -4.90 -6.40 13.53
CA GLU A 166 -4.10 -6.37 14.77
C GLU A 166 -2.92 -7.36 14.71
N ARG A 167 -3.16 -8.51 14.09
CA ARG A 167 -2.13 -9.48 13.71
C ARG A 167 -2.06 -9.54 12.20
N THR A 168 -0.88 -9.27 11.64
CA THR A 168 -0.68 -9.32 10.20
C THR A 168 -0.33 -10.74 9.77
N ASP A 169 -1.05 -11.30 8.81
CA ASP A 169 -0.74 -12.60 8.22
C ASP A 169 -0.01 -12.39 6.89
N VAL A 170 1.18 -12.95 6.74
CA VAL A 170 2.04 -12.84 5.56
C VAL A 170 2.26 -14.24 4.98
N MET A 171 2.00 -14.39 3.69
CA MET A 171 2.20 -15.65 2.99
C MET A 171 3.13 -15.43 1.81
N PHE A 172 4.16 -16.28 1.69
CA PHE A 172 5.06 -16.31 0.54
C PHE A 172 4.78 -17.56 -0.30
N SER A 173 4.56 -17.37 -1.60
CA SER A 173 4.54 -18.44 -2.59
C SER A 173 5.92 -18.56 -3.21
N LEU A 174 6.53 -19.75 -3.14
CA LEU A 174 7.93 -20.00 -3.48
C LEU A 174 8.07 -21.26 -4.35
N LYS A 175 9.19 -21.36 -5.06
CA LYS A 175 9.56 -22.54 -5.84
C LYS A 175 11.04 -22.87 -5.65
N VAL A 176 11.35 -24.14 -5.36
CA VAL A 176 12.71 -24.58 -4.98
C VAL A 176 13.73 -24.43 -6.10
N ASN A 177 13.32 -24.54 -7.36
CA ASN A 177 14.18 -24.36 -8.53
C ASN A 177 14.03 -22.99 -9.19
N ASP A 178 13.45 -22.01 -8.49
CA ASP A 178 13.28 -20.64 -8.96
C ASP A 178 14.24 -19.68 -8.23
N ARG A 179 15.07 -18.97 -8.99
CA ARG A 179 16.07 -18.04 -8.43
C ARG A 179 15.41 -16.80 -7.81
N ASP A 180 14.28 -16.35 -8.36
CA ASP A 180 13.60 -15.17 -7.82
C ASP A 180 13.01 -15.44 -6.44
N SER A 181 12.54 -16.66 -6.16
CA SER A 181 12.11 -17.10 -4.84
C SER A 181 13.22 -16.93 -3.80
N TYR A 182 14.46 -17.32 -4.13
CA TYR A 182 15.60 -17.13 -3.22
C TYR A 182 15.97 -15.65 -3.08
N ARG A 183 15.97 -14.88 -4.18
CA ARG A 183 16.25 -13.44 -4.15
C ARG A 183 15.29 -12.70 -3.22
N VAL A 184 13.99 -12.93 -3.36
CA VAL A 184 12.96 -12.26 -2.53
C VAL A 184 13.14 -12.63 -1.05
N MET A 185 13.40 -13.89 -0.74
CA MET A 185 13.62 -14.32 0.65
C MET A 185 14.92 -13.75 1.23
N ASP A 186 15.99 -13.66 0.43
CA ASP A 186 17.24 -13.02 0.83
C ASP A 186 17.04 -11.53 1.14
N GLU A 187 16.43 -10.78 0.22
CA GLU A 187 16.09 -9.37 0.42
C GLU A 187 15.16 -9.16 1.64
N PHE A 188 14.23 -10.08 1.89
CA PHE A 188 13.29 -9.98 3.02
C PHE A 188 13.93 -10.34 4.38
N SER A 189 15.08 -11.01 4.39
CA SER A 189 15.69 -11.58 5.61
C SER A 189 15.97 -10.53 6.69
N GLU A 190 16.43 -9.34 6.31
CA GLU A 190 16.69 -8.25 7.26
C GLU A 190 15.40 -7.73 7.90
N TYR A 191 14.33 -7.62 7.11
CA TYR A 191 13.03 -7.16 7.58
C TYR A 191 12.31 -8.18 8.45
N TYR A 192 12.50 -9.47 8.16
CA TYR A 192 12.04 -10.54 9.06
C TYR A 192 12.65 -10.37 10.46
N ASN A 193 13.94 -10.08 10.56
CA ASN A 193 14.60 -9.87 11.86
C ASN A 193 14.07 -8.64 12.61
N LEU A 194 13.66 -7.58 11.90
CA LEU A 194 13.01 -6.42 12.50
C LEU A 194 11.62 -6.75 13.05
N LEU A 195 10.90 -7.64 12.36
CA LEU A 195 9.50 -7.99 12.66
C LEU A 195 9.32 -9.24 13.51
N VAL A 196 10.39 -9.99 13.83
CA VAL A 196 10.30 -11.30 14.49
C VAL A 196 9.64 -11.25 15.88
N ASN A 197 9.79 -10.12 16.57
CA ASN A 197 9.17 -9.89 17.88
C ASN A 197 7.81 -9.19 17.80
N GLU A 198 7.35 -8.89 16.58
CA GLU A 198 6.08 -8.23 16.33
C GLU A 198 4.98 -9.24 16.00
N ASN A 199 3.72 -8.79 16.01
CA ASN A 199 2.55 -9.65 15.82
C ASN A 199 2.32 -9.99 14.33
N VAL A 200 3.29 -10.68 13.72
CA VAL A 200 3.25 -11.13 12.32
C VAL A 200 3.28 -12.66 12.26
N ASN A 201 2.35 -13.25 11.53
CA ASN A 201 2.35 -14.68 11.25
C ASN A 201 2.82 -14.93 9.82
N TYR A 202 3.87 -15.75 9.67
CA TYR A 202 4.46 -16.06 8.38
C TYR A 202 4.12 -17.47 7.94
N THR A 203 3.68 -17.60 6.69
CA THR A 203 3.37 -18.88 6.05
C THR A 203 4.16 -19.01 4.76
N LEU A 204 4.85 -20.14 4.59
CA LEU A 204 5.51 -20.50 3.33
C LEU A 204 4.65 -21.51 2.58
N VAL A 205 4.41 -21.23 1.31
CA VAL A 205 3.71 -22.12 0.37
C VAL A 205 4.64 -22.41 -0.79
N TYR A 206 4.91 -23.68 -1.03
CA TYR A 206 5.72 -24.12 -2.16
C TYR A 206 4.85 -24.61 -3.30
N GLU A 207 5.29 -24.38 -4.52
CA GLU A 207 4.68 -24.97 -5.71
C GLU A 207 4.84 -26.50 -5.68
N ILE A 208 3.71 -27.18 -5.51
CA ILE A 208 3.55 -28.63 -5.59
C ILE A 208 2.22 -28.92 -6.27
N PHE A 209 2.09 -30.11 -6.86
CA PHE A 209 0.91 -30.55 -7.60
C PHE A 209 0.37 -31.88 -7.06
N ASN A 210 -0.92 -32.11 -7.25
CA ASN A 210 -1.61 -33.34 -6.89
C ASN A 210 -2.20 -33.98 -8.16
N THR A 211 -2.08 -35.29 -8.34
CA THR A 211 -2.62 -35.97 -9.52
C THR A 211 -4.14 -36.17 -9.53
N ASN A 212 -4.86 -35.79 -8.47
CA ASN A 212 -6.32 -35.89 -8.45
C ASN A 212 -7.02 -34.69 -9.12
N THR A 213 -6.28 -33.71 -9.63
CA THR A 213 -6.82 -32.53 -10.33
C THR A 213 -6.70 -32.68 -11.85
N THR A 214 -7.50 -31.92 -12.60
CA THR A 214 -7.44 -31.83 -14.08
C THR A 214 -6.14 -31.18 -14.60
N GLU A 215 -5.22 -30.76 -13.72
CA GLU A 215 -3.90 -30.18 -14.02
C GLU A 215 -2.89 -31.21 -14.55
N THR A 216 -3.31 -32.48 -14.65
CA THR A 216 -2.46 -33.66 -14.83
C THR A 216 -2.02 -33.95 -16.26
N GLU A 217 -2.50 -33.23 -17.26
CA GLU A 217 -2.09 -33.46 -18.65
C GLU A 217 -0.58 -33.22 -18.87
N ASN A 218 0.09 -32.48 -17.97
CA ASN A 218 1.53 -32.18 -18.04
C ASN A 218 2.44 -33.03 -17.12
N PHE A 219 1.89 -33.77 -16.14
CA PHE A 219 2.68 -34.59 -15.20
C PHE A 219 2.63 -36.08 -15.58
N THR A 220 3.12 -36.37 -16.79
CA THR A 220 3.03 -37.71 -17.39
C THR A 220 3.98 -38.71 -16.75
N ASP A 221 5.10 -38.25 -16.19
CA ASP A 221 6.12 -39.10 -15.56
C ASP A 221 5.83 -39.38 -14.08
N ALA A 222 5.80 -40.66 -13.71
CA ALA A 222 5.62 -41.11 -12.33
C ALA A 222 6.84 -40.79 -11.44
N ASP A 223 8.02 -40.63 -12.05
CA ASP A 223 9.28 -40.37 -11.33
C ASP A 223 9.35 -38.96 -10.73
N ASN A 224 8.47 -38.06 -11.19
CA ASN A 224 8.32 -36.70 -10.67
C ASN A 224 7.49 -36.61 -9.38
N CYS A 225 7.02 -37.75 -8.87
CA CYS A 225 6.08 -37.80 -7.76
C CYS A 225 6.51 -38.73 -6.63
N ILE A 226 5.92 -38.54 -5.46
CA ILE A 226 6.01 -39.45 -4.32
C ILE A 226 4.62 -39.88 -3.84
N CYS A 227 4.58 -40.86 -2.93
CA CYS A 227 3.36 -41.33 -2.28
C CYS A 227 2.28 -41.81 -3.27
N SER A 228 2.65 -42.70 -4.20
CA SER A 228 1.75 -43.20 -5.26
C SER A 228 1.11 -42.07 -6.07
N ARG A 229 1.94 -41.12 -6.52
CA ARG A 229 1.59 -39.93 -7.32
C ARG A 229 0.77 -38.85 -6.59
N ARG A 230 0.55 -38.95 -5.28
CA ARG A 230 -0.21 -37.94 -4.53
C ARG A 230 0.42 -36.56 -4.54
N TYR A 231 1.75 -36.48 -4.58
CA TYR A 231 2.48 -35.21 -4.57
C TYR A 231 3.55 -35.23 -5.66
N CYS A 232 3.51 -34.23 -6.53
CA CYS A 232 4.39 -34.10 -7.68
C CYS A 232 4.96 -32.67 -7.74
N ALA A 233 6.11 -32.54 -8.38
CA ALA A 233 6.66 -31.26 -8.78
C ALA A 233 7.09 -31.35 -10.25
N GLU A 234 7.26 -30.20 -10.90
CA GLU A 234 7.84 -30.16 -12.24
C GLU A 234 9.26 -30.75 -12.24
N ASP A 235 9.62 -31.39 -13.34
CA ASP A 235 10.96 -31.91 -13.55
C ASP A 235 11.96 -30.75 -13.60
N PRO A 236 12.98 -30.71 -12.72
CA PRO A 236 13.89 -29.60 -12.64
C PRO A 236 14.98 -29.59 -13.74
N ASP A 237 15.23 -30.71 -14.43
CA ASP A 237 16.27 -30.80 -15.47
C ASP A 237 15.83 -31.53 -16.76
N GLY A 238 14.56 -31.92 -16.85
CA GLY A 238 13.85 -32.37 -18.05
C GLY A 238 14.20 -33.80 -18.47
N THR A 239 15.37 -33.98 -19.09
CA THR A 239 15.86 -35.33 -19.47
C THR A 239 17.10 -35.72 -18.67
N GLY A 240 17.39 -34.96 -17.61
CA GLY A 240 18.54 -35.18 -16.77
C GLY A 240 18.30 -36.30 -15.77
N VAL A 241 19.04 -36.22 -14.67
CA VAL A 241 19.05 -37.30 -13.64
C VAL A 241 18.10 -36.95 -12.51
N ALA A 242 17.83 -35.67 -12.31
CA ALA A 242 16.94 -35.24 -11.26
C ALA A 242 15.49 -35.43 -11.68
N THR A 243 14.61 -35.48 -10.69
CA THR A 243 13.17 -35.54 -10.92
C THR A 243 12.45 -34.62 -9.95
N GLY A 244 11.16 -34.41 -10.16
CA GLY A 244 10.28 -33.69 -9.24
C GLY A 244 10.33 -34.24 -7.80
N LYS A 245 10.72 -35.50 -7.60
CA LYS A 245 10.95 -36.06 -6.25
C LYS A 245 12.03 -35.27 -5.48
N ASN A 246 13.12 -34.87 -6.14
CA ASN A 246 14.18 -34.10 -5.49
C ASN A 246 13.67 -32.73 -5.02
N ILE A 247 12.75 -32.12 -5.78
CA ILE A 247 12.08 -30.88 -5.43
C ILE A 247 11.18 -31.09 -4.20
N ILE A 248 10.33 -32.12 -4.21
CA ILE A 248 9.42 -32.42 -3.10
C ILE A 248 10.18 -32.71 -1.80
N GLU A 249 11.26 -33.47 -1.86
CA GLU A 249 12.11 -33.75 -0.70
C GLU A 249 12.76 -32.49 -0.12
N GLU A 250 13.13 -31.53 -0.98
CA GLU A 250 13.65 -30.24 -0.56
C GLU A 250 12.56 -29.37 0.08
N ILE A 251 11.35 -29.34 -0.49
CA ILE A 251 10.19 -28.64 0.08
C ILE A 251 9.91 -29.09 1.51
N ILE A 252 9.91 -30.41 1.76
CA ILE A 252 9.74 -30.95 3.12
C ILE A 252 10.85 -30.44 4.04
N ARG A 253 12.11 -30.45 3.58
CA ARG A 253 13.26 -29.99 4.38
C ARG A 253 13.16 -28.51 4.71
N GLN A 254 12.93 -27.66 3.71
CA GLN A 254 12.81 -26.22 3.88
C GLN A 254 11.63 -25.86 4.81
N THR A 255 10.50 -26.57 4.68
CA THR A 255 9.36 -26.41 5.58
C THR A 255 9.70 -26.81 7.03
N CYS A 256 10.42 -27.92 7.23
CA CYS A 256 10.87 -28.33 8.55
C CYS A 256 11.88 -27.35 9.17
N ILE A 257 12.80 -26.80 8.37
CA ILE A 257 13.75 -25.77 8.83
C ILE A 257 12.98 -24.53 9.27
N PHE A 258 12.06 -24.03 8.45
CA PHE A 258 11.27 -22.85 8.82
C PHE A 258 10.45 -23.05 10.10
N LYS A 259 9.90 -24.26 10.28
CA LYS A 259 9.10 -24.61 11.47
C LYS A 259 9.90 -24.55 12.78
N TYR A 260 11.14 -25.03 12.79
CA TYR A 260 11.92 -25.18 14.04
C TYR A 260 13.04 -24.15 14.19
N TYR A 261 13.53 -23.59 13.08
CA TYR A 261 14.72 -22.75 12.99
C TYR A 261 14.48 -21.59 12.01
N ALA A 262 13.39 -20.84 12.22
CA ALA A 262 12.97 -19.76 11.33
C ALA A 262 14.04 -18.66 11.17
N ASP A 263 14.82 -18.39 12.22
CA ASP A 263 15.97 -17.48 12.21
C ASP A 263 17.09 -17.94 11.26
N LYS A 264 17.35 -19.26 11.21
CA LYS A 264 18.37 -19.85 10.33
C LYS A 264 17.85 -20.22 8.95
N TYR A 265 16.54 -20.25 8.75
CA TYR A 265 15.91 -20.58 7.47
C TYR A 265 16.39 -19.64 6.36
N PHE A 266 16.43 -18.33 6.59
CA PHE A 266 16.89 -17.36 5.60
C PHE A 266 18.36 -17.59 5.20
N GLN A 267 19.22 -17.91 6.17
CA GLN A 267 20.62 -18.28 5.91
C GLN A 267 20.74 -19.62 5.15
N TYR A 268 19.84 -20.56 5.39
CA TYR A 268 19.76 -21.80 4.63
C TYR A 268 19.39 -21.51 3.18
N MET A 269 18.37 -20.68 2.94
CA MET A 269 17.92 -20.29 1.59
C MET A 269 19.04 -19.63 0.78
N ASP A 270 19.73 -18.64 1.37
CA ASP A 270 20.89 -17.97 0.75
C ASP A 270 21.97 -19.00 0.34
N LYS A 271 22.43 -19.82 1.30
CA LYS A 271 23.46 -20.84 1.03
C LYS A 271 22.99 -21.86 0.00
N PHE A 272 21.72 -22.27 0.04
CA PHE A 272 21.18 -23.26 -0.89
C PHE A 272 21.19 -22.74 -2.32
N ASN A 273 20.74 -21.50 -2.55
CA ASN A 273 20.71 -20.86 -3.86
C ASN A 273 22.09 -20.88 -4.55
N PHE A 274 23.15 -20.57 -3.80
CA PHE A 274 24.50 -20.47 -4.36
C PHE A 274 25.30 -21.78 -4.35
N GLN A 275 25.07 -22.67 -3.38
CA GLN A 275 25.87 -23.89 -3.22
C GLN A 275 25.22 -25.12 -3.85
N CYS A 276 23.89 -25.16 -3.98
CA CYS A 276 23.13 -26.32 -4.44
C CYS A 276 22.59 -26.09 -5.85
N SER A 277 23.47 -26.11 -6.85
CA SER A 277 23.09 -25.91 -8.27
C SER A 277 22.65 -27.17 -9.01
N LYS A 278 22.76 -28.35 -8.38
CA LYS A 278 22.48 -29.66 -8.98
C LYS A 278 21.31 -30.34 -8.26
N PRO A 279 20.10 -30.38 -8.85
CA PRO A 279 18.90 -30.94 -8.22
C PRO A 279 19.04 -32.37 -7.71
N GLN A 280 19.71 -33.25 -8.47
CA GLN A 280 20.00 -34.63 -8.07
C GLN A 280 20.88 -34.74 -6.81
N ALA A 281 21.55 -33.65 -6.41
CA ALA A 281 22.43 -33.59 -5.24
C ALA A 281 21.84 -32.75 -4.09
N PHE A 282 20.60 -32.27 -4.19
CA PHE A 282 19.97 -31.42 -3.17
C PHE A 282 20.02 -32.02 -1.78
N TYR A 283 19.77 -33.34 -1.63
CA TYR A 283 19.85 -34.01 -0.34
C TYR A 283 21.22 -33.88 0.34
N ILE A 284 22.29 -34.20 -0.39
CA ILE A 284 23.66 -34.14 0.13
C ILE A 284 24.07 -32.68 0.36
N CYS A 285 23.72 -31.80 -0.57
CA CYS A 285 24.07 -30.38 -0.48
C CYS A 285 23.40 -29.69 0.70
N GLY A 286 22.08 -29.82 0.85
CA GLY A 286 21.35 -29.26 1.97
C GLY A 286 21.80 -29.81 3.32
N SER A 287 22.14 -31.11 3.39
CA SER A 287 22.70 -31.69 4.63
C SER A 287 24.03 -31.06 5.05
N LYS A 288 24.89 -30.68 4.08
CA LYS A 288 26.11 -29.93 4.37
C LYS A 288 25.81 -28.52 4.89
N ILE A 289 24.80 -27.85 4.32
CA ILE A 289 24.36 -26.53 4.78
C ILE A 289 23.85 -26.60 6.22
N LEU A 290 23.01 -27.59 6.55
CA LEU A 290 22.55 -27.81 7.93
C LEU A 290 23.72 -27.93 8.91
N THR A 291 24.74 -28.71 8.55
CA THR A 291 25.95 -28.88 9.36
C THR A 291 26.69 -27.54 9.55
N ASN A 292 26.88 -26.79 8.47
CA ASN A 292 27.57 -25.50 8.50
C ASN A 292 26.83 -24.45 9.34
N LEU A 293 25.50 -24.47 9.31
CA LEU A 293 24.63 -23.57 10.09
C LEU A 293 24.37 -24.06 11.51
N GLN A 294 24.95 -25.21 11.90
CA GLN A 294 24.71 -25.85 13.20
C GLN A 294 23.21 -26.06 13.46
N ILE A 295 22.47 -26.48 12.43
CA ILE A 295 21.09 -26.94 12.54
C ILE A 295 21.14 -28.46 12.80
N PRO A 296 20.55 -28.97 13.90
CA PRO A 296 20.49 -30.39 14.20
C PRO A 296 19.81 -31.18 13.08
N ALA A 297 20.60 -31.91 12.28
CA ALA A 297 20.09 -32.63 11.12
C ALA A 297 19.14 -33.78 11.54
N ASP A 298 19.32 -34.34 12.73
CA ASP A 298 18.44 -35.34 13.32
C ASP A 298 17.03 -34.81 13.57
N GLU A 299 16.88 -33.58 14.05
CA GLU A 299 15.56 -32.96 14.22
C GLU A 299 14.85 -32.71 12.89
N ILE A 300 15.59 -32.24 11.88
CA ILE A 300 15.04 -32.01 10.54
C ILE A 300 14.67 -33.34 9.86
N ASN A 301 15.52 -34.36 9.99
CA ASN A 301 15.22 -35.70 9.47
C ASN A 301 14.03 -36.32 10.20
N LYS A 302 13.92 -36.16 11.51
CA LYS A 302 12.77 -36.61 12.29
C LYS A 302 11.48 -35.91 11.84
N CYS A 303 11.52 -34.59 11.64
CA CYS A 303 10.40 -33.83 11.09
C CYS A 303 9.91 -34.38 9.75
N ARG A 304 10.86 -34.66 8.83
CA ARG A 304 10.55 -35.30 7.55
C ARG A 304 9.93 -36.68 7.77
N ASP A 305 10.57 -37.54 8.54
CA ASP A 305 10.16 -38.94 8.67
C ASP A 305 8.81 -39.07 9.39
N ASP A 306 8.57 -38.30 10.44
CA ASP A 306 7.30 -38.26 11.19
C ASP A 306 6.13 -37.71 10.34
N SER A 307 6.42 -37.00 9.25
CA SER A 307 5.41 -36.43 8.36
C SER A 307 4.76 -37.45 7.42
N PHE A 308 5.39 -38.61 7.20
CA PHE A 308 4.87 -39.70 6.37
C PHE A 308 4.00 -40.64 7.19
N ARG A 309 2.73 -40.76 6.81
CA ARG A 309 1.72 -41.51 7.56
C ARG A 309 1.03 -42.53 6.68
N ASP A 310 0.80 -43.72 7.23
CA ASP A 310 0.06 -44.76 6.54
C ASP A 310 -1.39 -44.32 6.35
N VAL A 311 -1.93 -44.53 5.15
CA VAL A 311 -3.27 -44.05 4.77
C VAL A 311 -4.38 -44.72 5.60
N VAL A 312 -4.14 -45.94 6.09
CA VAL A 312 -5.14 -46.72 6.84
C VAL A 312 -4.92 -46.58 8.34
N THR A 313 -3.70 -46.79 8.83
CA THR A 313 -3.44 -46.80 10.28
C THR A 313 -3.17 -45.42 10.85
N ASN A 314 -2.83 -44.43 10.00
CA ASN A 314 -2.37 -43.10 10.41
C ASN A 314 -1.12 -43.13 11.31
N GLU A 315 -0.36 -44.21 11.29
CA GLU A 315 0.93 -44.35 11.98
C GLU A 315 2.08 -43.91 11.06
N VAL A 316 3.22 -43.56 11.65
CA VAL A 316 4.43 -43.21 10.88
C VAL A 316 4.87 -44.41 10.05
N THR A 317 5.10 -44.20 8.75
CA THR A 317 5.46 -45.28 7.82
C THR A 317 6.59 -44.89 6.88
N LYS A 318 7.40 -45.89 6.51
CA LYS A 318 8.38 -45.79 5.43
C LYS A 318 7.86 -46.36 4.11
N ASN A 319 6.68 -46.99 4.13
CA ASN A 319 6.07 -47.56 2.94
C ASN A 319 5.37 -46.47 2.12
N LEU A 320 6.12 -45.81 1.23
CA LEU A 320 5.62 -44.71 0.42
C LEU A 320 4.46 -45.12 -0.50
N THR A 321 4.31 -46.39 -0.88
CA THR A 321 3.20 -46.79 -1.77
C THR A 321 1.83 -46.71 -1.10
N ASN A 322 1.79 -46.73 0.24
CA ASN A 322 0.57 -46.62 1.06
C ASN A 322 0.65 -45.45 2.05
N ALA A 323 1.40 -44.39 1.72
CA ALA A 323 1.58 -43.24 2.58
C ALA A 323 0.89 -41.98 2.03
N PHE A 324 0.56 -41.06 2.93
CA PHE A 324 0.38 -39.65 2.64
C PHE A 324 1.41 -38.84 3.44
N ASN A 325 1.59 -37.56 3.10
CA ASN A 325 2.52 -36.68 3.78
C ASN A 325 1.77 -35.48 4.36
N THR A 326 1.75 -35.37 5.68
CA THR A 326 1.04 -34.31 6.42
C THR A 326 1.53 -32.90 6.11
N ILE A 327 2.83 -32.73 5.82
CA ILE A 327 3.38 -31.42 5.44
C ILE A 327 2.88 -31.04 4.05
N LEU A 328 2.95 -31.97 3.10
CA LEU A 328 2.55 -31.71 1.71
C LEU A 328 1.03 -31.56 1.56
N ASP A 329 0.22 -32.29 2.33
CA ASP A 329 -1.23 -32.07 2.40
C ASP A 329 -1.55 -30.65 2.88
N HIS A 330 -0.84 -30.16 3.88
CA HIS A 330 -0.99 -28.79 4.35
C HIS A 330 -0.56 -27.77 3.30
N GLN A 331 0.53 -28.04 2.56
CA GLN A 331 0.98 -27.19 1.46
C GLN A 331 -0.07 -27.10 0.33
N LEU A 332 -0.65 -28.24 -0.08
CA LEU A 332 -1.74 -28.27 -1.07
C LEU A 332 -2.96 -27.47 -0.58
N LEU A 333 -3.36 -27.65 0.69
CA LEU A 333 -4.47 -26.90 1.28
C LEU A 333 -4.22 -25.39 1.26
N LEU A 334 -3.02 -24.95 1.65
CA LEU A 334 -2.66 -23.55 1.65
C LEU A 334 -2.66 -22.97 0.24
N ARG A 335 -2.09 -23.68 -0.73
CA ARG A 335 -2.09 -23.29 -2.16
C ARG A 335 -3.50 -23.13 -2.70
N ASP A 336 -4.40 -24.08 -2.40
CA ASP A 336 -5.79 -24.05 -2.84
C ASP A 336 -6.56 -22.88 -2.20
N GLN A 337 -6.34 -22.60 -0.91
CA GLN A 337 -6.94 -21.45 -0.21
C GLN A 337 -6.44 -20.11 -0.74
N ALA A 338 -5.18 -20.06 -1.15
CA ALA A 338 -4.56 -18.83 -1.58
C ALA A 338 -4.93 -18.47 -3.04
N GLY A 339 -5.44 -19.44 -3.81
CA GLY A 339 -6.01 -19.24 -5.14
C GLY A 339 -4.93 -18.88 -6.16
N TRP A 340 -4.26 -19.89 -6.73
CA TRP A 340 -3.22 -19.76 -7.78
C TRP A 340 -2.34 -18.50 -7.65
N LEU A 341 -1.46 -18.51 -6.65
CA LEU A 341 -0.41 -17.50 -6.55
C LEU A 341 0.72 -17.82 -7.51
N MET A 342 0.93 -16.95 -8.50
CA MET A 342 2.15 -16.92 -9.31
C MET A 342 3.39 -17.01 -8.41
N VAL A 343 4.43 -17.72 -8.85
CA VAL A 343 5.67 -17.86 -8.08
C VAL A 343 6.81 -17.02 -8.69
N PRO A 344 7.63 -16.33 -7.86
CA PRO A 344 7.37 -16.05 -6.45
C PRO A 344 6.29 -14.98 -6.29
N SER A 345 5.61 -14.99 -5.15
CA SER A 345 4.73 -13.89 -4.75
C SER A 345 4.56 -13.80 -3.25
N ALA A 346 4.00 -12.68 -2.80
CA ALA A 346 3.63 -12.46 -1.41
C ALA A 346 2.15 -12.08 -1.30
N MET A 347 1.57 -12.34 -0.15
CA MET A 347 0.21 -11.94 0.21
C MET A 347 0.23 -11.43 1.64
N VAL A 348 -0.38 -10.27 1.86
CA VAL A 348 -0.54 -9.66 3.19
C VAL A 348 -2.03 -9.57 3.51
N ASN A 349 -2.45 -10.16 4.64
CA ASN A 349 -3.83 -10.15 5.11
C ASN A 349 -4.88 -10.67 4.10
N SER A 350 -4.50 -11.68 3.31
CA SER A 350 -5.30 -12.27 2.22
C SER A 350 -5.44 -11.38 0.97
N VAL A 351 -4.56 -10.40 0.80
CA VAL A 351 -4.47 -9.56 -0.40
C VAL A 351 -3.13 -9.83 -1.08
N ILE A 352 -3.15 -10.15 -2.37
CA ILE A 352 -1.92 -10.42 -3.15
C ILE A 352 -1.13 -9.11 -3.28
N TYR A 353 0.16 -9.17 -2.98
CA TYR A 353 1.11 -8.08 -3.13
C TYR A 353 1.12 -7.57 -4.59
N LYS A 354 1.14 -6.25 -4.76
CA LYS A 354 1.21 -5.58 -6.07
C LYS A 354 2.44 -4.69 -6.15
N GLY A 355 2.94 -4.49 -7.37
CA GLY A 355 4.20 -3.79 -7.61
C GLY A 355 5.41 -4.71 -7.69
N LYS A 356 6.58 -4.09 -7.62
CA LYS A 356 7.88 -4.74 -7.71
C LYS A 356 8.13 -5.58 -6.45
N LEU A 357 8.19 -6.90 -6.61
CA LEU A 357 8.37 -7.84 -5.50
C LEU A 357 9.80 -7.77 -4.92
N THR A 358 9.94 -6.99 -3.86
CA THR A 358 11.20 -6.76 -3.13
C THR A 358 10.98 -6.92 -1.63
N GLY A 359 12.05 -7.26 -0.90
CA GLY A 359 12.00 -7.35 0.57
C GLY A 359 11.49 -6.06 1.21
N LYS A 360 12.01 -4.91 0.75
CA LYS A 360 11.60 -3.57 1.22
C LYS A 360 10.12 -3.27 0.92
N GLY A 361 9.68 -3.56 -0.31
CA GLY A 361 8.29 -3.32 -0.71
C GLY A 361 7.29 -4.13 0.13
N ILE A 362 7.62 -5.40 0.41
CA ILE A 362 6.80 -6.28 1.26
C ILE A 362 6.81 -5.78 2.70
N PHE A 363 7.96 -5.35 3.22
CA PHE A 363 8.06 -4.73 4.54
C PHE A 363 7.18 -3.48 4.69
N GLY A 364 7.22 -2.58 3.70
CA GLY A 364 6.37 -1.39 3.67
C GLY A 364 4.87 -1.71 3.68
N GLU A 365 4.44 -2.73 2.92
CA GLU A 365 3.04 -3.20 2.96
C GLU A 365 2.67 -3.80 4.31
N ILE A 366 3.52 -4.63 4.91
CA ILE A 366 3.30 -5.20 6.26
C ILE A 366 3.14 -4.09 7.29
N CYS A 367 4.04 -3.11 7.30
CA CYS A 367 4.03 -1.99 8.22
C CYS A 367 2.73 -1.17 8.13
N ASN A 368 2.27 -0.90 6.91
CA ASN A 368 1.03 -0.16 6.68
C ASN A 368 -0.23 -1.00 6.96
N SER A 369 -0.11 -2.33 6.99
CA SER A 369 -1.19 -3.29 7.25
C SER A 369 -1.48 -3.52 8.74
N PHE A 370 -0.72 -2.93 9.65
CA PHE A 370 -1.11 -2.93 11.07
C PHE A 370 -2.21 -1.90 11.34
N VAL A 371 -3.14 -2.26 12.23
CA VAL A 371 -4.04 -1.28 12.85
C VAL A 371 -3.23 -0.32 13.72
N THR A 372 -2.32 -0.86 14.53
CA THR A 372 -1.35 -0.09 15.34
C THR A 372 0.07 -0.51 14.94
N PRO A 373 0.75 0.27 14.08
CA PRO A 373 2.09 -0.08 13.60
C PRO A 373 3.12 -0.13 14.74
N PRO A 374 4.02 -1.13 14.74
CA PRO A 374 5.11 -1.21 15.71
C PRO A 374 6.18 -0.14 15.44
N SER A 375 7.04 0.12 16.44
CA SER A 375 8.05 1.19 16.34
C SER A 375 9.03 1.02 15.18
N VAL A 376 9.35 -0.22 14.80
CA VAL A 376 10.20 -0.54 13.64
C VAL A 376 9.58 -0.10 12.31
N CYS A 377 8.27 0.11 12.26
CA CYS A 377 7.52 0.51 11.08
C CYS A 377 7.32 2.02 10.96
N LYS A 378 7.88 2.81 11.87
CA LYS A 378 7.62 4.25 11.94
C LYS A 378 7.93 4.96 10.62
N ASP A 379 9.11 4.70 10.05
CA ASP A 379 9.57 5.38 8.83
C ASP A 379 8.70 5.00 7.60
N GLU A 380 8.11 3.80 7.59
CA GLU A 380 7.23 3.35 6.50
C GLU A 380 5.82 3.96 6.57
N VAL A 381 5.40 4.42 7.75
CA VAL A 381 4.04 4.95 8.01
C VAL A 381 4.05 6.47 8.10
N ASP A 382 5.03 7.06 8.80
CA ASP A 382 5.10 8.49 9.08
C ASP A 382 5.88 9.26 8.00
N ASP A 383 6.97 8.68 7.47
CA ASP A 383 7.92 9.36 6.57
C ASP A 383 7.61 9.17 5.08
N TYR A 384 6.39 8.75 4.72
CA TYR A 384 5.97 8.84 3.31
C TYR A 384 5.81 10.31 2.92
N TYR A 385 6.93 10.87 2.45
CA TYR A 385 7.05 12.23 1.98
C TYR A 385 6.11 12.46 0.81
N ASN A 386 4.99 13.11 1.10
CA ASN A 386 4.30 13.93 0.10
C ASN A 386 5.28 15.05 -0.29
N GLU A 387 5.64 15.16 -1.58
CA GLU A 387 6.24 16.37 -2.19
C GLU A 387 5.33 17.63 -2.10
N GLY A 388 4.37 17.66 -1.17
CA GLY A 388 3.44 18.77 -0.95
C GLY A 388 3.55 19.44 0.43
N SER A 389 4.52 19.11 1.28
CA SER A 389 4.57 19.62 2.66
C SER A 389 5.26 20.99 2.85
N GLY A 390 5.34 21.81 1.80
CA GLY A 390 5.66 23.24 1.95
C GLY A 390 4.62 24.04 2.75
N TYR A 391 3.44 23.47 3.01
CA TYR A 391 2.32 24.16 3.66
C TYR A 391 2.32 24.11 5.19
N GLN A 392 3.12 23.26 5.85
CA GLN A 392 3.11 23.21 7.33
C GLN A 392 3.56 24.54 7.94
N TYR A 393 4.65 25.13 7.43
CA TYR A 393 5.09 26.46 7.84
C TYR A 393 4.05 27.54 7.55
N LEU A 394 3.34 27.43 6.42
CA LEU A 394 2.27 28.35 6.02
C LEU A 394 1.07 28.27 6.97
N ILE A 395 0.69 27.09 7.43
CA ILE A 395 -0.39 26.89 8.43
C ILE A 395 0.01 27.52 9.77
N TRP A 396 1.23 27.27 10.25
CA TRP A 396 1.74 27.87 11.49
C TRP A 396 1.84 29.40 11.38
N LEU A 397 2.24 29.92 10.22
CA LEU A 397 2.28 31.35 9.92
C LEU A 397 0.87 31.98 9.95
N ILE A 398 -0.12 31.34 9.34
CA ILE A 398 -1.52 31.82 9.32
C ILE A 398 -2.11 31.82 10.75
N LEU A 399 -1.87 30.77 11.53
CA LEU A 399 -2.28 30.70 12.94
C LEU A 399 -1.61 31.81 13.77
N PHE A 400 -0.32 32.06 13.56
CA PHE A 400 0.38 33.15 14.24
C PHE A 400 -0.16 34.53 13.87
N ILE A 401 -0.41 34.80 12.58
CA ILE A 401 -0.97 36.08 12.10
C ILE A 401 -2.39 36.29 12.66
N SER A 402 -3.24 35.26 12.64
CA SER A 402 -4.60 35.36 13.19
C SER A 402 -4.61 35.66 14.70
N ILE A 403 -3.69 35.07 15.47
CA ILE A 403 -3.52 35.39 16.90
C ILE A 403 -3.09 36.85 17.08
N LEU A 404 -2.14 37.34 16.28
CA LEU A 404 -1.70 38.75 16.33
C LEU A 404 -2.85 39.72 16.01
N ILE A 405 -3.68 39.42 15.00
CA ILE A 405 -4.86 40.23 14.67
C ILE A 405 -5.85 40.22 15.84
N ALA A 406 -6.12 39.06 16.45
CA ALA A 406 -7.01 38.98 17.60
C ALA A 406 -6.50 39.82 18.78
N ILE A 407 -5.20 39.75 19.10
CA ILE A 407 -4.58 40.57 20.14
C ILE A 407 -4.70 42.06 19.80
N PHE A 408 -4.45 42.45 18.55
CA PHE A 408 -4.57 43.83 18.11
C PHE A 408 -6.00 44.36 18.25
N VAL A 409 -7.01 43.58 17.86
CA VAL A 409 -8.42 43.93 18.02
C VAL A 409 -8.79 44.06 19.51
N ILE A 410 -8.29 43.18 20.36
CA ILE A 410 -8.50 43.27 21.82
C ILE A 410 -7.87 44.56 22.37
N ILE A 411 -6.64 44.90 21.97
CA ILE A 411 -5.97 46.13 22.38
C ILE A 411 -6.77 47.35 21.90
N LEU A 412 -7.20 47.38 20.64
CA LEU A 412 -8.04 48.45 20.10
C LEU A 412 -9.37 48.57 20.87
N TYR A 413 -10.00 47.46 21.22
CA TYR A 413 -11.21 47.46 22.03
C TYR A 413 -10.96 48.08 23.42
N PHE A 414 -9.86 47.73 24.08
CA PHE A 414 -9.50 48.32 25.37
C PHE A 414 -9.14 49.81 25.26
N LEU A 415 -8.43 50.22 24.21
CA LEU A 415 -8.12 51.63 23.94
C LEU A 415 -9.37 52.43 23.63
N PHE A 416 -10.28 51.91 22.81
CA PHE A 416 -11.56 52.51 22.49
C PHE A 416 -12.43 52.64 23.74
N LYS A 417 -12.52 51.59 24.56
CA LYS A 417 -13.23 51.63 25.85
C LYS A 417 -12.64 52.68 26.80
N LYS A 418 -11.31 52.82 26.85
CA LYS A 418 -10.62 53.83 27.66
C LYS A 418 -10.89 55.24 27.14
N PHE A 419 -10.91 55.43 25.82
CA PHE A 419 -11.21 56.70 25.16
C PHE A 419 -12.66 57.13 25.42
N VAL A 420 -13.63 56.26 25.16
CA VAL A 420 -15.06 56.53 25.42
C VAL A 420 -15.32 56.85 26.90
N LYS A 421 -14.67 56.13 27.82
CA LYS A 421 -14.79 56.44 29.26
C LYS A 421 -14.24 57.83 29.58
N ARG A 422 -13.17 58.28 28.93
CA ARG A 422 -12.59 59.61 29.15
C ARG A 422 -13.51 60.71 28.62
N ASP A 423 -13.99 60.57 27.39
CA ASP A 423 -14.92 61.51 26.77
C ASP A 423 -16.25 61.58 27.53
N SER A 424 -16.76 60.44 28.03
CA SER A 424 -17.99 60.42 28.83
C SER A 424 -17.88 61.20 30.14
N VAL A 425 -16.72 61.18 30.80
CA VAL A 425 -16.49 61.91 32.06
C VAL A 425 -16.45 63.42 31.79
N GLU A 426 -15.80 63.83 30.71
CA GLU A 426 -15.68 65.25 30.33
C GLU A 426 -17.04 65.84 29.95
N VAL A 427 -17.83 65.14 29.13
CA VAL A 427 -19.18 65.60 28.73
C VAL A 427 -20.15 65.61 29.91
N THR A 428 -20.12 64.59 30.78
CA THR A 428 -21.03 64.53 31.94
C THR A 428 -20.71 65.62 32.95
N GLN A 429 -19.43 65.96 33.19
CA GLN A 429 -19.06 67.06 34.08
C GLN A 429 -19.56 68.43 33.58
N VAL A 430 -19.46 68.69 32.28
CA VAL A 430 -19.95 69.94 31.69
C VAL A 430 -21.47 70.05 31.83
N GLN A 431 -22.22 68.98 31.51
CA GLN A 431 -23.68 68.96 31.63
C GLN A 431 -24.16 69.08 33.09
N VAL A 432 -23.48 68.42 34.03
CA VAL A 432 -23.80 68.53 35.46
C VAL A 432 -23.56 69.95 35.96
N ASN A 433 -22.43 70.59 35.60
CA ASN A 433 -22.15 71.97 35.99
C ASN A 433 -23.17 72.96 35.41
N GLU A 434 -23.64 72.74 34.19
CA GLU A 434 -24.66 73.56 33.55
C GLU A 434 -26.03 73.40 34.23
N MET A 435 -26.45 72.17 34.52
CA MET A 435 -27.70 71.90 35.25
C MET A 435 -27.68 72.44 36.69
N VAL A 436 -26.56 72.29 37.41
CA VAL A 436 -26.40 72.87 38.75
C VAL A 436 -26.48 74.39 38.71
N SER A 437 -25.85 75.03 37.71
CA SER A 437 -25.92 76.49 37.52
C SER A 437 -27.34 76.96 37.22
N GLN A 438 -28.11 76.23 36.42
CA GLN A 438 -29.52 76.54 36.14
C GLN A 438 -30.40 76.35 37.38
N TYR A 439 -30.15 75.30 38.17
CA TYR A 439 -30.86 75.03 39.42
C TYR A 439 -30.63 76.16 40.45
N ILE A 440 -29.37 76.58 40.63
CA ILE A 440 -29.03 77.70 41.52
C ILE A 440 -29.75 78.98 41.07
N LYS A 441 -29.68 79.34 39.78
CA LYS A 441 -30.38 80.51 39.22
C LYS A 441 -31.90 80.47 39.43
N PHE A 442 -32.50 79.30 39.31
CA PHE A 442 -33.94 79.13 39.53
C PHE A 442 -34.35 79.42 40.99
N TYR A 443 -33.54 78.98 41.97
CA TYR A 443 -33.82 79.21 43.38
C TYR A 443 -33.48 80.65 43.82
N GLU A 444 -32.37 81.22 43.35
CA GLU A 444 -32.05 82.64 43.57
C GLU A 444 -33.13 83.57 42.98
N GLY A 445 -33.65 83.24 41.79
CA GLY A 445 -34.77 83.97 41.19
C GLY A 445 -36.08 83.87 42.00
N LYS A 446 -36.34 82.72 42.63
CA LYS A 446 -37.49 82.55 43.54
C LYS A 446 -37.32 83.33 44.85
N GLU A 447 -36.11 83.41 45.39
CA GLU A 447 -35.83 84.21 46.59
C GLU A 447 -35.96 85.71 46.32
N GLN A 448 -35.48 86.19 45.16
CA GLN A 448 -35.66 87.59 44.73
C GLN A 448 -37.14 87.94 44.48
N GLN A 449 -37.94 87.02 43.94
CA GLN A 449 -39.40 87.22 43.80
C GLN A 449 -40.12 87.25 45.14
N LYS A 450 -39.65 86.52 46.16
CA LYS A 450 -40.19 86.59 47.52
C LYS A 450 -39.82 87.89 48.23
N GLN A 451 -38.63 88.45 47.98
CA GLN A 451 -38.19 89.71 48.58
C GLN A 451 -38.87 90.94 47.96
N ASN A 452 -39.24 90.91 46.68
CA ASN A 452 -39.96 92.00 46.00
C ASN A 452 -41.49 91.98 46.22
N SER A 453 -42.00 91.07 47.07
CA SER A 453 -43.43 90.84 47.33
C SER A 453 -43.88 91.31 48.73
N PHE A 454 -43.07 92.11 49.43
CA PHE A 454 -43.42 92.71 50.73
C PHE A 454 -43.13 94.21 50.78
#